data_AF-A0A3N5MTG4-F1
#
_entry.id   AF-A0A3N5MTG4-F1
#
_cell.length_a   1.000
_cell.length_b   1.000
_cell.length_c   1.000
_cell.angle_alpha   90.00
_cell.angle_beta   90.00
_cell.angle_gamma   90.00
#
_symmetry.space_group_name_H-M   'P 1'
#
loop_
_entity.id
_entity.type
_entity.pdbx_description
1 polymer ?
#
loop_
_entity_poly.entity_id
_entity_poly.type
_entity_poly.pdbx_seq_one_letter_code
_entity_poly.pdbx_strand_id
1 'polypeptide(L)'
;MKVTKINYKGWLNSYRLTNGLVDLVVIGDVGPRVIRFGFAGGENEFKEYVEQLGKTGGEDWRIYGGHRLWHAPESLPRTYLPDNTPVAFEEHDGFVRFVQPEEATTRIQKEIDISLAPEACAVQVTHRLRNCNPWAVELAPWAMSVMAQGGTVILPLPERQTYEENLQPTNTLTYWAYTDM
;
A
#
# COMPACT_ATOMS: atom_id res chain seq x y z
N MET A 1 12.44 5.37 15.07
CA MET A 1 11.59 4.23 14.64
C MET A 1 12.22 2.95 15.16
N LYS A 2 11.43 2.04 15.75
CA LYS A 2 11.88 0.70 16.13
C LYS A 2 11.31 -0.32 15.14
N VAL A 3 12.17 -1.19 14.61
CA VAL A 3 11.81 -2.30 13.72
C VAL A 3 11.97 -3.61 14.47
N THR A 4 11.02 -4.53 14.34
CA THR A 4 11.10 -5.86 14.96
C THR A 4 10.47 -6.89 14.05
N LYS A 5 11.21 -7.96 13.75
CA LYS A 5 10.69 -9.09 12.99
C LYS A 5 9.74 -9.92 13.86
N ILE A 6 8.56 -10.23 13.34
CA ILE A 6 7.49 -10.96 14.04
C ILE A 6 6.84 -11.99 13.12
N ASN A 7 6.22 -13.01 13.72
CA ASN A 7 5.19 -13.79 13.04
C ASN A 7 3.88 -13.01 13.11
N TYR A 8 3.33 -12.63 11.96
CA TYR A 8 2.04 -11.97 11.87
C TYR A 8 1.02 -12.91 11.22
N LYS A 9 0.17 -13.52 12.05
CA LYS A 9 -0.97 -14.35 11.61
C LYS A 9 -0.62 -15.41 10.55
N GLY A 10 0.55 -16.03 10.68
CA GLY A 10 1.02 -17.09 9.78
C GLY A 10 2.12 -16.65 8.81
N TRP A 11 2.30 -15.35 8.56
CA TRP A 11 3.46 -14.83 7.85
C TRP A 11 4.64 -14.68 8.79
N LEU A 12 5.59 -15.62 8.68
CA LEU A 12 6.74 -15.77 9.57
C LEU A 12 7.77 -14.65 9.40
N ASN A 13 7.86 -14.05 8.21
CA ASN A 13 8.76 -12.95 7.92
C ASN A 13 7.98 -11.65 7.82
N SER A 14 7.46 -11.14 8.93
CA SER A 14 6.79 -9.83 8.97
C SER A 14 7.57 -8.85 9.84
N TYR A 15 7.44 -7.56 9.57
CA TYR A 15 8.20 -6.51 10.23
C TYR A 15 7.24 -5.51 10.88
N ARG A 16 7.27 -5.44 12.21
CA ARG A 16 6.56 -4.41 12.96
C ARG A 16 7.44 -3.17 13.05
N LEU A 17 6.91 -2.02 12.64
CA LEU A 17 7.55 -0.72 12.80
C LEU A 17 6.71 0.12 13.76
N THR A 18 7.35 0.80 14.70
CA THR A 18 6.65 1.67 15.65
C THR A 18 7.50 2.85 16.12
N ASN A 19 6.84 3.96 16.46
CA ASN A 19 7.43 5.10 17.18
C ASN A 19 6.87 5.23 18.61
N GLY A 20 6.11 4.23 19.10
CA GLY A 20 5.42 4.25 20.39
C GLY A 20 4.02 4.88 20.36
N LEU A 21 3.69 5.67 19.34
CA LEU A 21 2.36 6.29 19.16
C LEU A 21 1.50 5.51 18.16
N VAL A 22 2.10 5.09 17.05
CA VAL A 22 1.50 4.24 16.03
C VAL A 22 2.37 3.00 15.82
N ASP A 23 1.74 1.94 15.31
CA ASP A 23 2.48 0.81 14.76
C ASP A 23 1.86 0.31 13.46
N LEU A 24 2.73 -0.26 12.64
CA LEU A 24 2.33 -0.94 11.42
C LEU A 24 3.07 -2.26 11.27
N VAL A 25 2.50 -3.15 10.45
CA VAL A 25 3.14 -4.41 10.08
C VAL A 25 3.27 -4.47 8.57
N VAL A 26 4.50 -4.70 8.11
CA VAL A 26 4.82 -4.96 6.70
C VAL A 26 5.07 -6.45 6.55
N ILE A 27 4.43 -7.07 5.56
CA ILE A 27 4.66 -8.49 5.28
C ILE A 27 5.91 -8.59 4.40
N GLY A 28 6.87 -9.42 4.82
CA GLY A 28 8.07 -9.76 4.06
C GLY A 28 7.91 -11.04 3.22
N ASP A 29 6.92 -11.88 3.52
CA ASP A 29 6.64 -13.13 2.80
C ASP A 29 5.89 -12.94 1.47
N VAL A 30 5.17 -11.82 1.32
CA VAL A 30 4.39 -11.41 0.13
C VAL A 30 4.40 -9.89 0.02
N GLY A 31 4.23 -9.33 -1.19
CA GLY A 31 3.97 -7.90 -1.37
C GLY A 31 4.87 -7.18 -2.39
N PRO A 32 5.10 -5.86 -2.19
CA PRO A 32 5.28 -5.20 -0.89
C PRO A 32 3.96 -4.62 -0.33
N ARG A 33 3.73 -4.80 0.98
CA ARG A 33 2.44 -4.50 1.62
C ARG A 33 2.53 -4.17 3.10
N VAL A 34 1.85 -3.10 3.50
CA VAL A 34 1.57 -2.79 4.91
C VAL A 34 0.22 -3.42 5.26
N ILE A 35 0.21 -4.58 5.92
CA ILE A 35 -1.04 -5.31 6.22
C ILE A 35 -1.81 -4.70 7.40
N ARG A 36 -1.09 -4.05 8.31
CA ARG A 36 -1.66 -3.41 9.49
C ARG A 36 -1.13 -2.00 9.65
N PHE A 37 -2.00 -1.07 10.02
CA PHE A 37 -1.66 0.24 10.57
C PHE A 37 -2.68 0.61 11.65
N GLY A 38 -2.23 1.27 12.71
CA GLY A 38 -3.11 1.84 13.73
C GLY A 38 -2.32 2.43 14.89
N PHE A 39 -3.02 2.94 15.90
CA PHE A 39 -2.37 3.36 17.14
C PHE A 39 -1.61 2.20 17.79
N ALA A 40 -0.54 2.52 18.51
CA ALA A 40 0.26 1.52 19.20
C ALA A 40 -0.61 0.77 20.21
N GLY A 41 -0.76 -0.54 20.01
CA GLY A 41 -1.66 -1.39 20.82
C GLY A 41 -3.15 -1.23 20.52
N GLY A 42 -3.54 -0.39 19.56
CA GLY A 42 -4.91 -0.22 19.09
C GLY A 42 -5.33 -1.25 18.03
N GLU A 43 -6.47 -0.98 17.42
CA GLU A 43 -7.01 -1.80 16.33
C GLU A 43 -6.23 -1.60 15.01
N ASN A 44 -6.48 -2.48 14.04
CA ASN A 44 -5.99 -2.30 12.68
C ASN A 44 -7.03 -1.50 11.87
N GLU A 45 -6.60 -0.39 11.28
CA GLU A 45 -7.44 0.47 10.43
C GLU A 45 -7.67 -0.12 9.02
N PHE A 46 -6.86 -1.11 8.63
CA PHE A 46 -7.01 -1.80 7.36
C PHE A 46 -7.85 -3.08 7.48
N LYS A 47 -8.51 -3.43 6.38
CA LYS A 47 -9.15 -4.73 6.22
C LYS A 47 -8.08 -5.81 6.16
N GLU A 48 -8.38 -6.94 6.80
CA GLU A 48 -7.69 -8.20 6.61
C GLU A 48 -8.69 -9.26 6.14
N TYR A 49 -8.28 -10.04 5.16
CA TYR A 49 -9.07 -11.16 4.65
C TYR A 49 -8.63 -12.44 5.35
N VAL A 50 -9.43 -12.89 6.31
CA VAL A 50 -9.09 -14.00 7.23
C VAL A 50 -8.69 -15.26 6.46
N GLU A 51 -9.37 -15.54 5.37
CA GLU A 51 -9.14 -16.69 4.49
C GLU A 51 -7.83 -16.59 3.68
N GLN A 52 -7.15 -15.45 3.71
CA GLN A 52 -5.90 -15.20 2.97
C GLN A 52 -4.71 -14.98 3.91
N LEU A 53 -4.94 -14.86 5.21
CA LEU A 53 -3.88 -14.70 6.22
C LEU A 53 -2.88 -15.86 6.17
N GLY A 54 -1.60 -15.52 6.23
CA GLY A 54 -0.49 -16.48 6.21
C GLY A 54 -0.26 -17.18 4.86
N LYS A 55 -1.08 -16.93 3.83
CA LYS A 55 -0.89 -17.56 2.51
C LYS A 55 0.28 -16.93 1.75
N THR A 56 1.06 -17.79 1.10
CA THR A 56 2.19 -17.44 0.22
C THR A 56 2.12 -18.29 -1.05
N GLY A 57 2.85 -17.90 -2.09
CA GLY A 57 2.93 -18.61 -3.37
C GLY A 57 1.61 -18.74 -4.15
N GLY A 58 1.65 -19.54 -5.22
CA GLY A 58 0.53 -19.79 -6.13
C GLY A 58 0.36 -18.72 -7.22
N GLU A 59 -0.36 -19.11 -8.27
CA GLU A 59 -0.53 -18.34 -9.51
C GLU A 59 -1.71 -17.36 -9.48
N ASP A 60 -2.54 -17.42 -8.45
CA ASP A 60 -3.68 -16.53 -8.30
C ASP A 60 -3.30 -15.26 -7.57
N TRP A 61 -3.75 -14.13 -8.11
CA TRP A 61 -3.71 -12.86 -7.41
C TRP A 61 -4.59 -12.89 -6.17
N ARG A 62 -4.11 -12.26 -5.08
CA ARG A 62 -4.84 -12.13 -3.83
C ARG A 62 -4.87 -10.68 -3.36
N ILE A 63 -6.04 -10.27 -2.86
CA ILE A 63 -6.21 -8.92 -2.35
C ILE A 63 -5.51 -8.72 -1.02
N TYR A 64 -5.44 -9.73 -0.14
CA TYR A 64 -4.91 -9.76 1.24
C TYR A 64 -5.43 -8.67 2.21
N GLY A 65 -5.79 -7.48 1.74
CA GLY A 65 -6.11 -6.30 2.54
C GLY A 65 -4.92 -5.37 2.74
N GLY A 66 -4.98 -4.45 3.69
CA GLY A 66 -3.87 -3.53 3.95
C GLY A 66 -3.65 -2.46 2.88
N HIS A 67 -2.49 -1.82 2.95
CA HIS A 67 -1.99 -0.87 1.98
C HIS A 67 -0.97 -1.50 1.04
N ARG A 68 -1.13 -1.31 -0.27
CA ARG A 68 -0.27 -1.90 -1.31
C ARG A 68 0.05 -0.93 -2.44
N LEU A 69 1.13 -1.21 -3.15
CA LEU A 69 1.48 -0.55 -4.40
C LEU A 69 0.89 -1.30 -5.61
N TRP A 70 0.18 -0.56 -6.45
CA TRP A 70 -0.38 -0.95 -7.74
C TRP A 70 0.19 -0.07 -8.85
N HIS A 71 -0.22 -0.29 -10.11
CA HIS A 71 0.09 0.64 -11.19
C HIS A 71 -1.07 0.78 -12.17
N ALA A 72 -1.25 1.99 -12.70
CA ALA A 72 -2.23 2.32 -13.72
C ALA A 72 -1.60 2.28 -15.14
N PRO A 73 -2.42 2.15 -16.21
CA PRO A 73 -3.85 1.83 -16.17
C PRO A 73 -4.10 0.39 -15.67
N GLU A 74 -5.23 0.19 -15.00
CA GLU A 74 -5.66 -1.15 -14.58
C GLU A 74 -5.99 -2.02 -15.79
N SER A 75 -5.46 -3.24 -15.81
CA SER A 75 -5.64 -4.16 -16.92
C SER A 75 -5.30 -5.58 -16.48
N LEU A 76 -6.26 -6.51 -16.68
CA LEU A 76 -6.14 -7.91 -16.25
C LEU A 76 -4.79 -8.57 -16.59
N PRO A 77 -4.23 -8.43 -17.81
CA PRO A 77 -2.97 -9.09 -18.16
C PRO A 77 -1.72 -8.57 -17.43
N ARG A 78 -1.75 -7.39 -16.82
CA ARG A 78 -0.55 -6.75 -16.25
C ARG A 78 -0.68 -6.26 -14.81
N THR A 79 -1.89 -5.98 -14.32
CA THR A 79 -2.06 -5.44 -12.96
C THR A 79 -2.42 -6.49 -11.92
N TYR A 80 -2.93 -7.64 -12.36
CA TYR A 80 -3.30 -8.76 -11.48
C TYR A 80 -2.23 -9.84 -11.43
N LEU A 81 -0.95 -9.45 -11.57
CA LEU A 81 0.13 -10.40 -11.32
C LEU A 81 0.18 -10.75 -9.83
N PRO A 82 0.38 -12.02 -9.46
CA PRO A 82 0.50 -12.42 -8.06
C PRO A 82 1.74 -11.81 -7.40
N ASP A 83 1.53 -11.03 -6.34
CA ASP A 83 2.57 -10.54 -5.43
C ASP A 83 2.84 -11.52 -4.27
N ASN A 84 2.75 -12.83 -4.54
CA ASN A 84 2.73 -13.89 -3.53
C ASN A 84 4.12 -14.39 -3.11
N THR A 85 5.18 -13.66 -3.44
CA THR A 85 6.58 -14.07 -3.20
C THR A 85 7.28 -13.15 -2.20
N PRO A 86 8.32 -13.63 -1.49
CA PRO A 86 9.03 -12.82 -0.51
C PRO A 86 9.62 -11.55 -1.10
N VAL A 87 9.59 -10.47 -0.32
CA VAL A 87 10.22 -9.20 -0.65
C VAL A 87 11.53 -9.03 0.12
N ALA A 88 12.50 -8.37 -0.52
CA ALA A 88 13.73 -7.96 0.14
C ALA A 88 13.42 -6.87 1.17
N PHE A 89 14.12 -6.90 2.31
CA PHE A 89 14.05 -5.90 3.36
C PHE A 89 15.42 -5.23 3.49
N GLU A 90 15.42 -3.90 3.49
CA GLU A 90 16.60 -3.08 3.64
C GLU A 90 16.35 -2.03 4.73
N GLU A 91 17.30 -1.88 5.64
CA GLU A 91 17.28 -0.84 6.67
C GLU A 91 18.25 0.27 6.27
N HIS A 92 17.74 1.49 6.19
CA HIS A 92 18.47 2.69 5.81
C HIS A 92 18.43 3.71 6.96
N ASP A 93 19.24 4.77 6.88
CA ASP A 93 19.15 5.86 7.84
C ASP A 93 17.81 6.61 7.67
N GLY A 94 16.97 6.57 8.72
CA GLY A 94 15.66 7.25 8.76
C GLY A 94 14.47 6.50 8.14
N PHE A 95 14.67 5.44 7.34
CA PHE A 95 13.59 4.67 6.73
C PHE A 95 13.96 3.20 6.52
N VAL A 96 12.95 2.36 6.29
CA VAL A 96 13.15 0.99 5.80
C VAL A 96 12.56 0.85 4.40
N ARG A 97 13.12 -0.02 3.58
CA ARG A 97 12.68 -0.30 2.22
C ARG A 97 12.29 -1.76 2.06
N PHE A 98 11.20 -1.98 1.34
CA PHE A 98 10.75 -3.30 0.92
C PHE A 98 10.71 -3.38 -0.59
N VAL A 99 11.40 -4.36 -1.16
CA VAL A 99 11.62 -4.49 -2.61
C VAL A 99 11.05 -5.82 -3.09
N GLN A 100 10.04 -5.75 -3.97
CA GLN A 100 9.54 -6.94 -4.64
C GLN A 100 10.55 -7.43 -5.68
N PRO A 101 10.63 -8.75 -5.94
CA PRO A 101 11.24 -9.26 -7.16
C PRO A 101 10.64 -8.60 -8.40
N GLU A 102 11.43 -8.49 -9.45
CA GLU A 102 10.95 -8.05 -10.75
C GLU A 102 9.80 -8.95 -11.23
N GLU A 103 8.69 -8.35 -11.64
CA GLU A 103 7.57 -9.08 -12.20
C GLU A 103 7.96 -9.76 -13.51
N ALA A 104 7.67 -11.06 -13.62
CA ALA A 104 8.14 -11.89 -14.73
C ALA A 104 7.67 -11.40 -16.12
N THR A 105 6.44 -10.90 -16.22
CA THR A 105 5.85 -10.49 -17.51
C THR A 105 6.01 -9.00 -17.78
N THR A 106 5.70 -8.15 -16.80
CA THR A 106 5.72 -6.69 -16.97
C THR A 106 7.12 -6.12 -16.87
N ARG A 107 8.06 -6.85 -16.25
CA ARG A 107 9.42 -6.38 -15.90
C ARG A 107 9.38 -5.11 -15.05
N ILE A 108 8.32 -4.92 -14.26
CA ILE A 108 8.19 -3.84 -13.30
C ILE A 108 8.61 -4.35 -11.93
N GLN A 109 9.42 -3.57 -11.23
CA GLN A 109 9.74 -3.79 -9.83
C GLN A 109 9.03 -2.75 -8.97
N LYS A 110 8.48 -3.22 -7.84
CA LYS A 110 7.72 -2.40 -6.88
C LYS A 110 8.51 -2.26 -5.59
N GLU A 111 8.56 -1.04 -5.08
CA GLU A 111 9.23 -0.74 -3.82
C GLU A 111 8.36 0.18 -2.96
N ILE A 112 8.43 -0.01 -1.64
CA ILE A 112 7.92 0.96 -0.67
C ILE A 112 9.00 1.29 0.35
N ASP A 113 9.23 2.59 0.56
CA ASP A 113 9.98 3.08 1.71
C ASP A 113 9.00 3.53 2.78
N ILE A 114 9.32 3.25 4.03
CA ILE A 114 8.49 3.60 5.16
C ILE A 114 9.35 4.28 6.22
N SER A 115 8.90 5.45 6.66
CA SER A 115 9.44 6.17 7.81
C SER A 115 8.31 6.61 8.73
N LEU A 116 8.62 6.74 10.03
CA LEU A 116 7.68 7.21 11.04
C LEU A 116 8.22 8.52 11.61
N ALA A 117 7.33 9.52 11.76
CA ALA A 117 7.67 10.73 12.48
C ALA A 117 8.06 10.37 13.94
N PRO A 118 9.15 10.91 14.50
CA PRO A 118 9.60 10.52 15.84
C PRO A 118 8.57 10.78 16.95
N GLU A 119 7.81 11.88 16.84
CA GLU A 119 6.94 12.40 17.90
C GLU A 119 5.50 12.68 17.43
N ALA A 120 5.07 12.10 16.30
CA ALA A 120 3.71 12.28 15.78
C ALA A 120 3.11 10.97 15.26
N CYS A 121 1.78 10.89 15.23
CA CYS A 121 1.03 9.80 14.60
C CYS A 121 1.06 9.91 13.07
N ALA A 122 2.25 9.98 12.48
CA ALA A 122 2.44 10.18 11.05
C ALA A 122 3.40 9.14 10.49
N VAL A 123 2.98 8.52 9.39
CA VAL A 123 3.76 7.57 8.60
C VAL A 123 3.92 8.16 7.20
N GLN A 124 5.16 8.24 6.72
CA GLN A 124 5.44 8.57 5.34
C GLN A 124 5.74 7.27 4.60
N VAL A 125 4.98 7.02 3.52
CA VAL A 125 5.21 5.91 2.60
C VAL A 125 5.60 6.50 1.25
N THR A 126 6.75 6.09 0.72
CA THR A 126 7.19 6.47 -0.62
C THR A 126 7.13 5.26 -1.54
N HIS A 127 6.32 5.35 -2.58
CA HIS A 127 6.16 4.30 -3.58
C HIS A 127 7.09 4.51 -4.77
N ARG A 128 7.72 3.43 -5.26
CA ARG A 128 8.50 3.48 -6.51
C ARG A 128 8.14 2.33 -7.42
N LEU A 129 8.06 2.66 -8.70
CA LEU A 129 7.96 1.71 -9.80
C LEU A 129 9.22 1.84 -10.64
N ARG A 130 9.95 0.75 -10.80
CA ARG A 130 11.12 0.69 -11.65
C ARG A 130 10.79 -0.12 -12.90
N ASN A 131 10.92 0.52 -14.06
CA ASN A 131 10.82 -0.16 -15.34
C ASN A 131 12.17 -0.83 -15.66
N CYS A 132 12.18 -2.16 -15.65
CA CYS A 132 13.36 -2.98 -15.98
C CYS A 132 13.31 -3.53 -17.42
N ASN A 133 12.34 -3.09 -18.24
CA ASN A 133 12.35 -3.36 -19.67
C ASN A 133 13.48 -2.59 -20.38
N PRO A 134 13.96 -3.08 -21.53
CA PRO A 134 14.89 -2.32 -22.36
C PRO A 134 14.21 -1.19 -23.16
N TRP A 135 12.89 -1.02 -23.04
CA TRP A 135 12.11 0.06 -23.66
C TRP A 135 11.26 0.81 -22.63
N ALA A 136 10.85 2.03 -22.97
CA ALA A 136 9.93 2.82 -22.17
C ALA A 136 8.53 2.20 -22.16
N VAL A 137 7.86 2.25 -21.01
CA VAL A 137 6.45 1.86 -20.86
C VAL A 137 5.67 2.98 -20.20
N GLU A 138 4.39 3.08 -20.54
CA GLU A 138 3.47 4.00 -19.88
C GLU A 138 2.88 3.33 -18.63
N LEU A 139 3.07 4.00 -17.48
CA LEU A 139 2.51 3.60 -16.20
C LEU A 139 2.45 4.78 -15.23
N ALA A 140 1.58 4.68 -14.22
CA ALA A 140 1.58 5.58 -13.07
C ALA A 140 1.50 4.78 -11.76
N PRO A 141 2.17 5.24 -10.68
CA PRO A 141 2.02 4.63 -9.36
C PRO A 141 0.60 4.82 -8.86
N TRP A 142 0.02 3.74 -8.32
CA TRP A 142 -1.29 3.79 -7.69
C TRP A 142 -1.21 3.10 -6.33
N ALA A 143 -1.30 3.88 -5.26
CA ALA A 143 -1.32 3.36 -3.90
C ALA A 143 -2.76 3.06 -3.47
N MET A 144 -3.01 1.85 -2.94
CA MET A 144 -4.34 1.41 -2.53
C MET A 144 -4.32 1.05 -1.05
N SER A 145 -5.20 1.67 -0.27
CA SER A 145 -5.46 1.33 1.13
C SER A 145 -6.83 0.66 1.24
N VAL A 146 -6.85 -0.64 1.51
CA VAL A 146 -8.10 -1.38 1.76
C VAL A 146 -8.49 -1.17 3.22
N MET A 147 -9.38 -0.22 3.47
CA MET A 147 -9.81 0.16 4.82
C MET A 147 -10.74 -0.90 5.45
N ALA A 148 -10.70 -1.02 6.78
CA ALA A 148 -11.70 -1.77 7.52
C ALA A 148 -13.11 -1.16 7.31
N GLN A 149 -14.14 -1.98 7.40
CA GLN A 149 -15.53 -1.55 7.22
C GLN A 149 -16.07 -0.80 8.45
N GLY A 150 -17.08 0.04 8.23
CA GLY A 150 -17.73 0.81 9.30
C GLY A 150 -17.07 2.15 9.63
N GLY A 151 -15.97 2.49 8.94
CA GLY A 151 -15.32 3.79 9.06
C GLY A 151 -16.07 4.93 8.38
N THR A 152 -15.59 6.15 8.60
CA THR A 152 -16.07 7.36 7.92
C THR A 152 -14.94 7.96 7.10
N VAL A 153 -15.23 8.29 5.83
CA VAL A 153 -14.31 9.04 4.98
C VAL A 153 -14.62 10.54 5.07
N ILE A 154 -13.59 11.36 5.28
CA ILE A 154 -13.70 12.82 5.20
C ILE A 154 -12.95 13.25 3.93
N LEU A 155 -13.71 13.73 2.94
CA LEU A 155 -13.16 14.23 1.68
C LEU A 155 -13.20 15.76 1.70
N PRO A 156 -12.07 16.45 1.96
CA PRO A 156 -12.05 17.90 1.93
C PRO A 156 -12.36 18.39 0.51
N LEU A 157 -13.27 19.36 0.41
CA LEU A 157 -13.55 20.05 -0.84
C LEU A 157 -12.52 21.17 -1.05
N PRO A 158 -12.21 21.52 -2.31
CA PRO A 158 -11.37 22.68 -2.59
C PRO A 158 -12.00 23.95 -2.00
N GLU A 159 -11.17 24.95 -1.78
CA GLU A 159 -11.60 26.27 -1.31
C GLU A 159 -12.73 26.82 -2.19
N ARG A 160 -13.73 27.46 -1.55
CA ARG A 160 -14.83 28.09 -2.28
C ARG A 160 -14.37 29.44 -2.83
N GLN A 161 -14.59 29.64 -4.13
CA GLN A 161 -14.19 30.84 -4.86
C GLN A 161 -15.41 31.58 -5.39
N THR A 162 -15.22 32.84 -5.81
CA THR A 162 -16.31 33.66 -6.35
C THR A 162 -16.68 33.24 -7.77
N TYR A 163 -17.94 33.47 -8.16
CA TYR A 163 -18.46 33.12 -9.49
C TYR A 163 -17.73 33.87 -10.62
N GLU A 164 -17.39 35.14 -10.41
CA GLU A 164 -16.76 36.00 -11.41
C GLU A 164 -15.35 35.52 -11.80
N GLU A 165 -14.64 34.90 -10.85
CA GLU A 165 -13.25 34.48 -11.00
C GLU A 165 -13.11 33.03 -11.43
N ASN A 166 -14.10 32.17 -11.13
CA ASN A 166 -13.98 30.75 -11.44
C ASN A 166 -15.30 30.10 -11.90
N LEU A 167 -15.40 29.93 -13.23
CA LEU A 167 -16.55 29.32 -13.91
C LEU A 167 -16.39 27.81 -14.17
N GLN A 168 -15.22 27.23 -13.90
CA GLN A 168 -14.92 25.83 -14.18
C GLN A 168 -15.09 24.94 -12.93
N PRO A 169 -15.46 23.66 -13.10
CA PRO A 169 -15.57 22.73 -11.97
C PRO A 169 -14.20 22.56 -11.28
N THR A 170 -14.17 22.72 -9.96
CA THR A 170 -12.95 22.61 -9.15
C THR A 170 -12.79 21.26 -8.45
N ASN A 171 -13.85 20.44 -8.45
CA ASN A 171 -13.81 19.09 -7.90
C ASN A 171 -14.66 18.14 -8.75
N THR A 172 -14.26 16.87 -8.80
CA THR A 172 -15.05 15.79 -9.39
C THR A 172 -15.02 14.61 -8.45
N LEU A 173 -16.14 13.90 -8.35
CA LEU A 173 -16.26 12.65 -7.63
C LEU A 173 -16.78 11.60 -8.63
N THR A 174 -15.94 10.63 -8.94
CA THR A 174 -16.20 9.61 -9.96
C THR A 174 -16.40 8.26 -9.28
N TYR A 175 -17.39 7.51 -9.77
CA TYR A 175 -17.71 6.19 -9.26
C TYR A 175 -17.54 5.14 -10.35
N TRP A 176 -17.15 3.94 -9.91
CA TRP A 176 -17.03 2.80 -10.77
C TRP A 176 -18.41 2.16 -10.83
N ALA A 177 -18.72 1.45 -11.92
CA ALA A 177 -20.05 0.87 -12.11
C ALA A 177 -20.46 -0.14 -11.01
N TYR A 178 -19.49 -0.60 -10.23
CA TYR A 178 -19.65 -1.53 -9.13
C TYR A 178 -19.51 -0.88 -7.74
N THR A 179 -19.40 0.45 -7.66
CA THR A 179 -19.38 1.15 -6.38
C THR A 179 -20.79 1.18 -5.80
N ASP A 180 -20.96 0.60 -4.61
CA ASP A 180 -22.16 0.69 -3.79
C ASP A 180 -21.91 1.74 -2.69
N MET A 181 -22.67 2.83 -2.69
CA MET A 181 -22.50 4.00 -1.81
C MET A 181 -23.68 4.20 -0.88
#